data_AF-A0A147J988-F1
#
_entry.id   AF-A0A147J988-F1
#
_cell.length_a   1.000
_cell.length_b   1.000
_cell.length_c   1.000
_cell.angle_alpha   90.00
_cell.angle_beta   90.00
_cell.angle_gamma   90.00
#
_symmetry.space_group_name_H-M   'P 1'
#
loop_
_entity.id
_entity.type
_entity.pdbx_description
1 polymer ?
#
loop_
_entity_poly.entity_id
_entity_poly.type
_entity_poly.pdbx_seq_one_letter_code
_entity_poly.pdbx_strand_id
1 'polypeptide(L)'
;MREQALAVGYAPASAREGFAALLDLDHQLASILQSTTEPMIGQMRLTWWYEALEKLDREPAPAHPVLQRLAESVLPGGVRGVDLAPMIEGWEALLDDGEALG
;
A
#
# COMPACT_ATOMS: atom_id res chain seq x y z
N MET A 1 -13.36 -15.67 -1.14
CA MET A 1 -13.10 -15.54 0.32
C MET A 1 -12.46 -16.77 1.00
N ARG A 2 -12.16 -17.89 0.30
CA ARG A 2 -11.53 -19.08 0.93
C ARG A 2 -10.04 -19.26 0.61
N GLU A 3 -9.52 -18.62 -0.44
CA GLU A 3 -8.18 -18.92 -0.99
C GLU A 3 -7.06 -18.05 -0.40
N GLN A 4 -7.38 -16.85 0.10
CA GLN A 4 -6.41 -15.94 0.73
C GLN A 4 -5.81 -16.48 2.05
N ALA A 5 -6.55 -17.32 2.77
CA ALA A 5 -6.12 -17.88 4.06
C ALA A 5 -5.00 -18.94 3.92
N LEU A 6 -4.84 -19.56 2.74
CA LEU A 6 -3.83 -20.59 2.52
C LEU A 6 -2.46 -20.00 2.16
N ALA A 7 -2.41 -18.81 1.56
CA ALA A 7 -1.16 -18.15 1.20
C ALA A 7 -0.39 -17.62 2.43
N VAL A 8 -1.11 -17.15 3.46
CA VAL A 8 -0.52 -16.60 4.70
C VAL A 8 -0.03 -17.69 5.66
N GLY A 9 -0.51 -18.93 5.51
CA GLY A 9 -0.17 -20.07 6.39
C GLY A 9 1.26 -20.61 6.24
N TYR A 10 1.97 -20.26 5.16
CA TYR A 10 3.33 -20.75 4.87
C TYR A 10 4.45 -19.76 5.24
N ALA A 11 4.11 -18.59 5.77
CA ALA A 11 5.09 -17.56 6.07
C ALA A 11 5.90 -17.92 7.35
N PRO A 12 7.23 -18.11 7.26
CA PRO A 12 8.08 -18.31 8.44
C PRO A 12 7.98 -17.10 9.38
N ALA A 13 8.33 -17.27 10.65
CA ALA A 13 8.26 -16.19 11.66
C ALA A 13 8.96 -14.88 11.23
N SER A 14 9.98 -15.00 10.37
CA SER A 14 10.72 -13.90 9.74
C SER A 14 9.91 -13.05 8.76
N ALA A 15 8.73 -13.49 8.31
CA ALA A 15 7.87 -12.79 7.36
C ALA A 15 6.63 -12.14 8.01
N ARG A 16 6.43 -12.32 9.33
CA ARG A 16 5.27 -11.76 10.05
C ARG A 16 5.27 -10.23 10.07
N GLU A 17 6.44 -9.63 10.30
CA GLU A 17 6.57 -8.17 10.33
C GLU A 17 6.37 -7.56 8.95
N GLY A 18 6.95 -8.17 7.91
CA GLY A 18 6.71 -7.77 6.52
C GLY A 18 5.24 -7.87 6.14
N PHE A 19 4.57 -8.96 6.51
CA PHE A 19 3.13 -9.11 6.25
C PHE A 19 2.28 -8.07 6.99
N ALA A 20 2.60 -7.79 8.26
CA ALA A 20 1.92 -6.74 9.01
C ALA A 20 2.10 -5.35 8.36
N ALA A 21 3.31 -5.05 7.87
CA ALA A 21 3.58 -3.79 7.16
C ALA A 21 2.79 -3.66 5.84
N LEU A 22 2.59 -4.77 5.11
CA LEU A 22 1.73 -4.79 3.93
C LEU A 22 0.25 -4.53 4.28
N LEU A 23 -0.24 -5.07 5.40
CA LEU A 23 -1.59 -4.78 5.87
C LEU A 23 -1.75 -3.32 6.33
N ASP A 24 -0.73 -2.73 6.92
CA ASP A 24 -0.77 -1.29 7.25
C ASP A 24 -0.84 -0.43 5.99
N LEU A 25 -0.12 -0.81 4.92
CA LEU A 25 -0.22 -0.13 3.64
C LEU A 25 -1.67 -0.17 3.13
N ASP A 26 -2.28 -1.35 3.10
CA ASP A 26 -3.66 -1.52 2.67
C ASP A 26 -4.64 -0.65 3.48
N HIS A 27 -4.54 -0.69 4.82
CA HIS A 27 -5.37 0.16 5.69
C HIS A 27 -5.13 1.65 5.47
N GLN A 28 -3.89 2.05 5.22
CA GLN A 28 -3.54 3.45 4.99
C GLN A 28 -4.18 3.96 3.69
N LEU A 29 -4.21 3.14 2.64
CA LEU A 29 -4.87 3.45 1.37
C LEU A 29 -6.39 3.48 1.52
N ALA A 30 -6.96 2.51 2.22
CA ALA A 30 -8.39 2.49 2.57
C ALA A 30 -8.81 3.75 3.35
N SER A 31 -7.95 4.23 4.27
CA SER A 31 -8.21 5.45 5.02
C SER A 31 -8.20 6.69 4.13
N ILE A 32 -7.41 6.72 3.06
CA ILE A 32 -7.40 7.84 2.11
C ILE A 32 -8.76 7.93 1.43
N LEU A 33 -9.29 6.81 0.92
CA LEU A 33 -10.61 6.78 0.28
C LEU A 33 -11.70 7.22 1.26
N GLN A 34 -11.71 6.70 2.50
CA GLN A 34 -12.73 7.04 3.50
C GLN A 34 -12.66 8.50 3.97
N SER A 35 -11.47 9.11 3.97
CA SER A 35 -11.27 10.50 4.41
C SER A 35 -11.46 11.53 3.31
N THR A 36 -11.51 11.10 2.05
CA THR A 36 -11.57 12.01 0.90
C THR A 36 -13.02 12.37 0.59
N THR A 37 -13.35 13.65 0.74
CA THR A 37 -14.63 14.21 0.29
C THR A 37 -14.56 14.77 -1.13
N GLU A 38 -13.37 15.18 -1.58
CA GLU A 38 -13.11 15.76 -2.89
C GLU A 38 -12.25 14.78 -3.73
N PRO A 39 -12.79 14.15 -4.78
CA PRO A 39 -12.12 13.10 -5.55
C PRO A 39 -10.71 13.46 -6.01
N MET A 40 -10.53 14.70 -6.50
CA MET A 40 -9.24 15.23 -6.92
C MET A 40 -8.17 15.18 -5.82
N ILE A 41 -8.53 15.42 -4.56
CA ILE A 41 -7.60 15.36 -3.42
C ILE A 41 -7.21 13.91 -3.12
N GLY A 42 -8.15 12.98 -3.26
CA GLY A 42 -7.88 11.55 -3.14
C GLY A 42 -6.89 11.07 -4.18
N GLN A 43 -7.11 11.43 -5.45
CA GLN A 43 -6.22 11.09 -6.55
C GLN A 43 -4.81 11.63 -6.34
N MET A 44 -4.67 12.90 -5.96
CA MET A 44 -3.36 13.49 -5.65
C MET A 44 -2.61 12.74 -4.54
N ARG A 45 -3.32 12.30 -3.50
CA ARG A 45 -2.74 11.50 -2.41
C ARG A 45 -2.31 10.12 -2.88
N LEU A 46 -3.12 9.44 -3.69
CA LEU A 46 -2.81 8.13 -4.25
C LEU A 46 -1.61 8.20 -5.20
N THR A 47 -1.56 9.20 -6.08
CA THR A 47 -0.39 9.46 -6.93
C THR A 47 0.89 9.67 -6.10
N TRP A 48 0.81 10.45 -5.01
CA TRP A 48 1.96 10.60 -4.11
C TRP A 48 2.40 9.27 -3.50
N TRP A 49 1.45 8.43 -3.09
CA TRP A 49 1.75 7.10 -2.54
C TRP A 49 2.42 6.18 -3.55
N TYR A 50 1.93 6.16 -4.79
CA TYR A 50 2.53 5.41 -5.89
C TYR A 50 4.00 5.81 -6.08
N GLU A 51 4.26 7.12 -6.20
CA GLU A 51 5.64 7.61 -6.35
C GLU A 51 6.51 7.32 -5.12
N ALA A 52 5.95 7.45 -3.91
CA ALA A 52 6.68 7.22 -2.68
C ALA A 52 7.11 5.76 -2.56
N LEU A 53 6.25 4.81 -2.96
CA LEU A 53 6.57 3.38 -3.02
C LEU A 53 7.67 3.11 -4.04
N GLU A 54 7.57 3.63 -5.28
CA GLU A 54 8.63 3.46 -6.28
C GLU A 54 9.98 4.06 -5.84
N LYS A 55 9.95 5.17 -5.09
CA LYS A 55 11.16 5.81 -4.57
C LYS A 55 11.84 4.96 -3.50
N LEU A 56 11.14 4.08 -2.78
CA LEU A 56 11.75 3.21 -1.77
C LEU A 56 12.86 2.31 -2.35
N ASP A 57 12.85 2.02 -3.64
CA ASP A 57 13.87 1.19 -4.29
C ASP A 57 15.22 1.88 -4.47
N ARG A 58 15.24 3.22 -4.41
CA ARG A 58 16.39 4.05 -4.78
C ARG A 58 16.72 5.14 -3.77
N GLU A 59 15.76 5.50 -2.93
CA GLU A 59 15.84 6.61 -1.98
C GLU A 59 15.45 6.13 -0.58
N PRO A 60 15.97 6.76 0.48
CA PRO A 60 15.55 6.48 1.84
C PRO A 60 14.04 6.69 2.02
N ALA A 61 13.42 5.84 2.85
CA ALA A 61 12.01 5.96 3.15
C ALA A 61 11.67 7.35 3.71
N PRO A 62 10.62 8.02 3.20
CA PRO A 62 10.10 9.24 3.80
C PRO A 62 9.73 9.03 5.27
N ALA A 63 9.62 10.11 6.04
CA ALA A 63 9.20 10.09 7.44
C ALA A 63 7.69 9.78 7.61
N HIS A 64 7.22 8.73 6.96
CA HIS A 64 5.87 8.18 7.09
C HIS A 64 5.98 6.79 7.74
N PRO A 65 5.28 6.52 8.86
CA PRO A 65 5.45 5.29 9.63
C PRO A 65 5.30 4.01 8.79
N VAL A 66 4.31 3.97 7.90
CA VAL A 66 4.09 2.83 7.00
C VAL A 66 5.25 2.65 6.01
N LEU A 67 5.73 3.72 5.38
CA LEU A 67 6.85 3.62 4.42
C LEU A 67 8.14 3.19 5.12
N GLN A 68 8.37 3.66 6.35
CA GLN A 68 9.49 3.21 7.18
C GLN A 68 9.39 1.72 7.50
N ARG A 69 8.21 1.25 7.93
CA ARG A 69 7.97 -0.18 8.21
C ARG A 69 8.17 -1.05 6.97
N LEU A 70 7.72 -0.61 5.80
CA LEU A 70 7.94 -1.32 4.54
C LEU A 70 9.44 -1.40 4.20
N ALA A 71 10.18 -0.30 4.33
CA ALA A 71 11.61 -0.29 4.08
C ALA A 71 12.41 -1.17 5.07
N GLU A 72 11.96 -1.29 6.31
CA GLU A 72 12.62 -2.10 7.35
C GLU A 72 12.26 -3.59 7.27
N SER A 73 11.02 -3.92 6.92
CA SER A 73 10.46 -5.27 7.11
C SER A 73 10.08 -6.00 5.81
N VAL A 74 9.91 -5.27 4.71
CA VAL A 74 9.46 -5.82 3.41
C VAL A 74 10.59 -5.81 2.39
N LEU A 75 11.26 -4.67 2.20
CA LEU A 75 12.33 -4.52 1.21
C LEU A 75 13.51 -5.49 1.42
N PRO A 76 14.00 -5.72 2.66
CA PRO A 76 15.06 -6.70 2.90
C PRO A 76 14.67 -8.14 2.57
N GLY A 77 13.36 -8.43 2.48
CA GLY A 77 12.82 -9.71 2.05
C GLY A 77 12.85 -9.93 0.52
N GLY A 78 13.36 -8.96 -0.25
CA GLY A 78 13.48 -9.04 -1.71
C GLY A 78 12.28 -8.51 -2.50
N VAL A 79 11.29 -7.95 -1.81
CA VAL A 79 10.15 -7.24 -2.43
C VAL A 79 10.57 -5.81 -2.72
N ARG A 80 10.34 -5.32 -3.93
CA ARG A 80 10.66 -3.94 -4.29
C ARG A 80 9.45 -3.04 -4.12
N GLY A 81 9.69 -1.76 -3.89
CA GLY A 81 8.66 -0.73 -3.86
C GLY A 81 7.84 -0.67 -5.14
N VAL A 82 8.48 -0.85 -6.31
CA VAL A 82 7.78 -0.98 -7.60
C VAL A 82 6.85 -2.20 -7.68
N ASP A 83 7.10 -3.26 -6.91
CA ASP A 83 6.21 -4.42 -6.85
C ASP A 83 4.96 -4.13 -6.00
N LEU A 84 5.02 -3.11 -5.12
CA LEU A 84 3.91 -2.67 -4.26
C LEU A 84 3.07 -1.54 -4.87
N ALA A 85 3.68 -0.69 -5.70
CA ALA A 85 3.03 0.47 -6.31
C ALA A 85 1.73 0.14 -7.08
N PRO A 86 1.60 -1.00 -7.80
CA PRO A 86 0.35 -1.37 -8.48
C PRO A 86 -0.84 -1.61 -7.54
N MET A 87 -0.61 -1.79 -6.24
CA MET A 87 -1.72 -1.85 -5.26
C MET A 87 -2.54 -0.56 -5.26
N ILE A 88 -1.91 0.59 -5.56
CA ILE A 88 -2.55 1.90 -5.61
C ILE A 88 -3.60 1.98 -6.71
N GLU A 89 -3.31 1.40 -7.88
CA GLU A 89 -4.23 1.42 -9.04
C GLU A 89 -5.58 0.78 -8.71
N GLY A 90 -5.57 -0.27 -7.88
CA GLY A 90 -6.80 -0.91 -7.40
C GLY A 90 -7.66 0.00 -6.51
N TRP A 91 -7.03 0.92 -5.76
CA TRP A 91 -7.72 1.91 -4.95
C TRP A 91 -8.17 3.12 -5.78
N GLU A 92 -7.41 3.52 -6.79
CA GLU A 92 -7.81 4.58 -7.74
C GLU A 92 -9.08 4.18 -8.50
N ALA A 93 -9.18 2.94 -8.98
CA ALA A 93 -10.39 2.45 -9.65
C ALA A 93 -11.65 2.54 -8.76
N LEU A 94 -11.52 2.25 -7.46
CA LEU A 94 -12.63 2.36 -6.50
C LEU A 94 -13.01 3.81 -6.19
N LEU A 95 -12.05 4.73 -6.26
CA LEU A 95 -12.29 6.16 -6.09
C LEU A 95 -13.10 6.72 -7.27
N ASP A 96 -12.74 6.33 -8.50
CA ASP A 96 -13.44 6.72 -9.73
C ASP A 96 -14.87 6.15 -9.80
N ASP A 97 -15.06 4.87 -9.41
CA ASP A 97 -16.39 4.23 -9.36
C ASP A 97 -17.33 4.90 -8.34
N GLY A 98 -16.78 5.45 -7.25
CA GLY A 98 -17.53 6.21 -6.25
C GLY A 98 -18.07 7.54 -6.77
N GLU A 99 -17.39 8.16 -7.73
CA GLU A 99 -17.83 9.38 -8.42
C GLU A 99 -18.96 9.09 -9.41
N ALA A 100 -18.91 7.96 -10.13
CA ALA A 100 -19.92 7.60 -11.12
C ALA A 100 -21.33 7.32 -10.54
N LEU A 101 -21.43 7.13 -9.22
CA LEU A 101 -22.67 6.82 -8.49
C LEU A 101 -23.18 7.97 -7.59
N GLY A 102 -22.51 9.12 -7.58
CA GLY A 102 -22.89 10.33 -6.81
C GLY A 102 -23.61 11.38 -7.64
#